data_AF-A0A7T6Z888-F1
#
_entry.id   AF-A0A7T6Z888-F1
#
_cell.length_a   1.000
_cell.length_b   1.000
_cell.length_c   1.000
_cell.angle_alpha   90.00
_cell.angle_beta   90.00
_cell.angle_gamma   90.00
#
_symmetry.space_group_name_H-M   'P 1'
#
loop_
_entity.id
_entity.type
_entity.pdbx_description
1 polymer ?
#
loop_
_entity_poly.entity_id
_entity_poly.type
_entity_poly.pdbx_seq_one_letter_code
_entity_poly.pdbx_strand_id
1 'polypeptide(L)'
;MVVFKDINKATIRTFLNGFSQLGEFIQDKVLVGFNNYGYDDVILYEMTKNVPQSKIKKTNDDIIGGDRKRTNQLPCKTYDCFQQIDVSRPSLKKIEANMGRAIYESQIPFDIDRKLTDEELEETLNYCAYDVEQTIDVYKQRVNSYFKPKEYLVSMLDKSFPDNAYKWNTTTISSNILVDKSLTKWAWLEVPEHILNLAPAEVVDMWKTKDKGKKVTHEFDNKIEWGFGGLHGVHHSIKEADNVKLLDVGSLYPSIIKNLTHKKVLEDGTRKYIQMIQDRMEAKENGDKERSDALKLILNSVYGNLKNKYSDLLNPNASKTICAYGQCILYELCRRLSHHATIININTDGVAFVPHNNEFHRIWKDWEQEFNFTLELDEFDKWFQRDVNNYIAVGKDGSIKTKGGDTNRYGGNRFFQNNSARILDICLVDYLVYGKDIIDNLQEHLDKPMLFQYVLQAGSTYQGTFDDKGNQYNKVNRVFPTFPGKGTTLYKKREDGGLVMFPDMSNDMYLFNGELTEFHDFKKIINIDHYYQIVLKRLERWG
;
A
#
# COMPACT_ATOMS: atom_id res chain seq x y z
N MET A 1 19.70 -10.61 -24.04
CA MET A 1 18.45 -10.77 -24.82
C MET A 1 17.46 -9.72 -24.37
N VAL A 2 16.52 -9.32 -25.21
CA VAL A 2 15.33 -8.54 -24.82
C VAL A 2 14.13 -8.93 -25.68
N VAL A 3 12.94 -9.02 -25.07
CA VAL A 3 11.67 -9.34 -25.72
C VAL A 3 10.74 -8.13 -25.62
N PHE A 4 10.16 -7.70 -26.74
CA PHE A 4 9.16 -6.64 -26.79
C PHE A 4 7.82 -7.20 -27.26
N LYS A 5 6.77 -6.97 -26.47
CA LYS A 5 5.38 -7.28 -26.82
C LYS A 5 4.55 -6.01 -26.89
N ASP A 6 3.49 -6.04 -27.69
CA ASP A 6 2.49 -4.98 -27.70
C ASP A 6 1.51 -5.09 -26.52
N ILE A 7 0.60 -4.13 -26.39
CA ILE A 7 -0.41 -4.12 -25.32
C ILE A 7 -1.38 -5.32 -25.38
N ASN A 8 -1.43 -6.03 -26.52
CA ASN A 8 -2.25 -7.22 -26.75
C ASN A 8 -1.46 -8.52 -26.56
N LYS A 9 -0.25 -8.45 -25.97
CA LYS A 9 0.66 -9.57 -25.71
C LYS A 9 1.27 -10.20 -26.98
N ALA A 10 1.11 -9.58 -28.15
CA ALA A 10 1.76 -10.05 -29.37
C ALA A 10 3.24 -9.66 -29.36
N THR A 11 4.13 -10.64 -29.61
CA THR A 11 5.56 -10.37 -29.75
C THR A 11 5.83 -9.53 -30.99
N ILE A 12 6.33 -8.31 -30.79
CA ILE A 12 6.70 -7.39 -31.88
C ILE A 12 8.12 -7.66 -32.34
N ARG A 13 9.05 -7.81 -31.38
CA ARG A 13 10.47 -7.98 -31.68
C ARG A 13 11.21 -8.64 -30.53
N THR A 14 12.16 -9.50 -30.87
CA THR A 14 13.12 -10.10 -29.93
C THR A 14 14.53 -9.81 -30.43
N PHE A 15 15.41 -9.39 -29.53
CA PHE A 15 16.84 -9.22 -29.82
C PHE A 15 17.66 -10.29 -29.08
N LEU A 16 18.33 -11.14 -29.85
CA LEU A 16 19.18 -12.24 -29.38
C LEU A 16 20.61 -12.00 -29.83
N ASN A 17 21.57 -12.09 -28.90
CA ASN A 17 23.01 -12.02 -29.16
C ASN A 17 23.52 -10.78 -29.94
N GLY A 18 22.69 -9.76 -30.15
CA GLY A 18 23.04 -8.51 -30.81
C GLY A 18 21.89 -7.50 -30.73
N PHE A 19 22.23 -6.21 -30.70
CA PHE A 19 21.28 -5.12 -30.44
C PHE A 19 21.32 -4.03 -31.53
N SER A 20 21.80 -4.38 -32.72
CA SER A 20 21.77 -3.50 -33.88
C SER A 20 20.33 -3.02 -34.12
N GLN A 21 20.16 -1.72 -34.38
CA GLN A 21 18.85 -1.06 -34.56
C GLN A 21 17.93 -1.04 -33.33
N LEU A 22 18.37 -1.44 -32.13
CA LEU A 22 17.53 -1.37 -30.94
C LEU A 22 17.12 0.07 -30.63
N GLY A 23 18.05 1.03 -30.74
CA GLY A 23 17.79 2.45 -30.50
C GLY A 23 16.72 3.01 -31.44
N GLU A 24 16.89 2.78 -32.75
CA GLU A 24 15.91 3.17 -33.78
C GLU A 24 14.55 2.50 -33.54
N PHE A 25 14.55 1.24 -33.13
CA PHE A 25 13.31 0.50 -32.88
C PHE A 25 12.49 1.10 -31.73
N ILE A 26 13.13 1.59 -30.66
CA ILE A 26 12.40 2.07 -29.47
C ILE A 26 12.08 3.58 -29.51
N GLN A 27 12.75 4.37 -30.37
CA GLN A 27 12.74 5.84 -30.32
C GLN A 27 11.33 6.47 -30.25
N ASP A 28 10.39 6.02 -31.08
CA ASP A 28 9.04 6.59 -31.14
C ASP A 28 8.00 5.81 -30.32
N LYS A 29 8.44 5.03 -29.33
CA LYS A 29 7.58 4.17 -28.51
C LYS A 29 7.54 4.62 -27.06
N VAL A 30 6.54 4.15 -26.33
CA VAL A 30 6.51 4.19 -24.87
C VAL A 30 6.77 2.78 -24.37
N LEU A 31 7.87 2.58 -23.65
CA LEU A 31 8.18 1.28 -23.05
C LEU A 31 7.56 1.20 -21.66
N VAL A 32 7.02 0.04 -21.33
CA VAL A 32 6.49 -0.25 -20.00
C VAL A 32 7.22 -1.48 -19.46
N GLY A 33 7.77 -1.36 -18.26
CA GLY A 33 8.46 -2.46 -17.58
C GLY A 33 8.01 -2.60 -16.13
N PHE A 34 8.52 -3.61 -15.44
CA PHE A 34 8.29 -3.81 -14.01
C PHE A 34 9.62 -3.69 -13.26
N ASN A 35 9.75 -2.65 -12.45
CA ASN A 35 11.01 -2.27 -11.78
C ASN A 35 12.15 -1.92 -12.77
N ASN A 36 11.79 -1.47 -13.98
CA ASN A 36 12.74 -1.19 -15.06
C ASN A 36 13.67 0.00 -14.78
N TYR A 37 13.25 0.98 -13.99
CA TYR A 37 14.09 2.14 -13.68
C TYR A 37 15.38 1.77 -12.94
N GLY A 38 15.36 0.67 -12.18
CA GLY A 38 16.53 0.20 -11.42
C GLY A 38 17.45 -0.76 -12.18
N TYR A 39 16.98 -1.36 -13.28
CA TYR A 39 17.71 -2.42 -13.98
C TYR A 39 17.53 -2.32 -15.50
N ASP A 40 16.34 -2.59 -16.04
CA ASP A 40 16.17 -2.73 -17.49
C ASP A 40 16.50 -1.46 -18.25
N ASP A 41 16.16 -0.27 -17.74
CA ASP A 41 16.49 1.00 -18.41
C ASP A 41 18.01 1.17 -18.53
N VAL A 42 18.79 0.78 -17.52
CA VAL A 42 20.27 0.82 -17.51
C VAL A 42 20.82 -0.11 -18.60
N ILE A 43 20.33 -1.34 -18.61
CA ILE A 43 20.78 -2.39 -19.53
C ILE A 43 20.39 -2.05 -20.98
N LEU A 44 19.15 -1.63 -21.21
CA LEU A 44 18.66 -1.19 -22.51
C LEU A 44 19.48 -0.03 -23.05
N TYR A 45 19.85 0.93 -22.21
CA TYR A 45 20.66 2.06 -22.65
C TYR A 45 22.04 1.60 -23.16
N GLU A 46 22.72 0.69 -22.45
CA GLU A 46 23.98 0.13 -22.96
C GLU A 46 23.75 -0.69 -24.25
N MET A 47 22.65 -1.46 -24.34
CA MET A 47 22.29 -2.18 -25.56
C MET A 47 22.08 -1.23 -26.76
N THR A 48 21.46 -0.07 -26.57
CA THR A 48 21.26 0.92 -27.66
C THR A 48 22.56 1.49 -28.22
N LYS A 49 23.64 1.46 -27.46
CA LYS A 49 24.97 1.89 -27.92
C LYS A 49 25.69 0.83 -28.74
N ASN A 50 25.08 -0.36 -28.89
CA ASN A 50 25.67 -1.51 -29.58
C ASN A 50 27.10 -1.85 -29.09
N VAL A 51 27.32 -1.71 -27.77
CA VAL A 51 28.61 -2.05 -27.15
C VAL A 51 28.81 -3.56 -27.07
N PRO A 52 30.05 -4.07 -26.92
CA PRO A 52 30.30 -5.49 -26.76
C PRO A 52 29.52 -6.11 -25.59
N GLN A 53 29.08 -7.35 -25.74
CA GLN A 53 28.28 -8.07 -24.73
C GLN A 53 28.98 -8.14 -23.36
N SER A 54 30.31 -8.23 -23.32
CA SER A 54 31.10 -8.22 -22.08
C SER A 54 30.88 -6.95 -21.25
N LYS A 55 30.67 -5.79 -21.89
CA LYS A 55 30.38 -4.54 -21.20
C LYS A 55 28.96 -4.52 -20.63
N ILE A 56 28.01 -5.11 -21.35
CA ILE A 56 26.62 -5.27 -20.89
C ILE A 56 26.59 -6.24 -19.70
N LYS A 57 27.29 -7.38 -19.77
CA LYS A 57 27.44 -8.34 -18.66
C LYS A 57 28.07 -7.70 -17.44
N LYS A 58 29.17 -6.95 -17.60
CA LYS A 58 29.74 -6.18 -16.49
C LYS A 58 28.71 -5.23 -15.85
N THR A 59 27.91 -4.56 -16.69
CA THR A 59 26.88 -3.65 -16.18
C THR A 59 25.78 -4.38 -15.42
N ASN A 60 25.35 -5.54 -15.89
CA ASN A 60 24.46 -6.46 -15.19
C ASN A 60 25.04 -6.86 -13.82
N ASP A 61 26.28 -7.34 -13.80
CA ASP A 61 26.92 -7.87 -12.59
C ASP A 61 27.11 -6.79 -11.53
N ASP A 62 27.50 -5.57 -11.94
CA ASP A 62 27.59 -4.43 -11.03
C ASP A 62 26.21 -4.14 -10.38
N ILE A 63 25.12 -4.13 -11.15
CA ILE A 63 23.77 -3.86 -10.62
C ILE A 63 23.31 -5.00 -9.69
N ILE A 64 23.55 -6.25 -10.06
CA ILE A 64 23.24 -7.43 -9.22
C ILE A 64 24.04 -7.38 -7.91
N GLY A 65 25.31 -6.95 -7.98
CA GLY A 65 26.18 -6.70 -6.82
C GLY A 65 25.74 -5.54 -5.93
N GLY A 66 24.72 -4.78 -6.33
CA GLY A 66 24.12 -3.70 -5.55
C GLY A 66 24.50 -2.29 -6.00
N ASP A 67 25.28 -2.15 -7.07
CA ASP A 67 25.67 -0.84 -7.58
C ASP A 67 24.47 -0.11 -8.20
N ARG A 68 24.15 1.04 -7.62
CA ARG A 68 23.13 1.93 -8.17
C ARG A 68 23.71 2.76 -9.30
N LYS A 69 23.41 2.35 -10.53
CA LYS A 69 23.79 3.11 -11.72
C LYS A 69 22.72 4.13 -12.08
N ARG A 70 23.13 5.36 -12.37
CA ARG A 70 22.26 6.35 -13.00
C ARG A 70 22.20 6.06 -14.49
N THR A 71 21.03 5.77 -15.02
CA THR A 71 20.83 5.68 -16.46
C THR A 71 20.82 7.06 -17.08
N ASN A 72 21.49 7.23 -18.22
CA ASN A 72 21.18 8.35 -19.10
C ASN A 72 19.80 8.15 -19.74
N GLN A 73 19.25 9.20 -20.33
CA GLN A 73 17.93 9.11 -20.95
C GLN A 73 17.96 8.15 -22.16
N LEU A 74 17.08 7.14 -22.13
CA LEU A 74 16.76 6.33 -23.31
C LEU A 74 16.17 7.23 -24.40
N PRO A 75 16.28 6.86 -25.68
CA PRO A 75 15.70 7.64 -26.78
C PRO A 75 14.16 7.59 -26.83
N CYS A 76 13.50 7.17 -25.74
CA CYS A 76 12.07 6.97 -25.65
C CYS A 76 11.57 7.18 -24.20
N LYS A 77 10.26 7.32 -24.05
CA LYS A 77 9.60 7.41 -22.74
C LYS A 77 9.47 6.03 -22.12
N THR A 78 9.74 5.91 -20.82
CA THR A 78 9.58 4.64 -20.09
C THR A 78 8.70 4.77 -18.84
N TYR A 79 7.84 3.79 -18.61
CA TYR A 79 6.98 3.66 -17.42
C TYR A 79 7.33 2.43 -16.61
N ASP A 80 7.31 2.61 -15.28
CA ASP A 80 7.61 1.56 -14.33
C ASP A 80 6.36 1.14 -13.54
N CYS A 81 5.90 -0.09 -13.79
CA CYS A 81 4.78 -0.74 -13.12
C CYS A 81 5.04 -1.08 -11.65
N PHE A 82 6.28 -0.98 -11.16
CA PHE A 82 6.61 -1.20 -9.75
C PHE A 82 6.56 0.09 -8.93
N GLN A 83 6.74 1.25 -9.57
CA GLN A 83 6.79 2.53 -8.88
C GLN A 83 5.48 2.81 -8.13
N GLN A 84 5.58 3.08 -6.82
CA GLN A 84 4.45 3.33 -5.90
C GLN A 84 3.30 2.31 -6.03
N ILE A 85 3.64 1.04 -6.31
CA ILE A 85 2.63 -0.01 -6.45
C ILE A 85 1.94 -0.32 -5.11
N ASP A 86 2.74 -0.43 -4.03
CA ASP A 86 2.30 -0.59 -2.64
C ASP A 86 3.49 -0.45 -1.67
N VAL A 87 3.23 -0.14 -0.40
CA VAL A 87 4.25 -0.07 0.66
C VAL A 87 4.94 -1.41 0.92
N SER A 88 4.25 -2.53 0.70
CA SER A 88 4.82 -3.88 0.83
C SER A 88 5.72 -4.27 -0.34
N ARG A 89 5.75 -3.47 -1.42
CA ARG A 89 6.62 -3.65 -2.60
C ARG A 89 6.60 -5.08 -3.14
N PRO A 90 5.43 -5.64 -3.50
CA PRO A 90 5.33 -7.00 -4.01
C PRO A 90 6.17 -7.17 -5.28
N SER A 91 6.84 -8.32 -5.42
CA SER A 91 7.46 -8.72 -6.69
C SER A 91 6.40 -9.06 -7.73
N LEU A 92 6.78 -9.09 -9.02
CA LEU A 92 5.90 -9.54 -10.09
C LEU A 92 5.34 -10.94 -9.79
N LYS A 93 6.19 -11.87 -9.33
CA LYS A 93 5.81 -13.23 -8.90
C LYS A 93 4.78 -13.28 -7.80
N LYS A 94 4.83 -12.34 -6.85
CA LYS A 94 3.81 -12.25 -5.80
C LYS A 94 2.48 -11.75 -6.36
N ILE A 95 2.50 -10.83 -7.33
CA ILE A 95 1.29 -10.33 -7.99
C ILE A 95 0.68 -11.44 -8.85
N GLU A 96 1.49 -12.18 -9.63
CA GLU A 96 1.09 -13.38 -10.37
C GLU A 96 0.40 -14.39 -9.43
N ALA A 97 1.05 -14.71 -8.31
CA ALA A 97 0.51 -15.59 -7.28
C ALA A 97 -0.87 -15.10 -6.80
N ASN A 98 -0.96 -13.84 -6.38
CA ASN A 98 -2.19 -13.22 -5.90
C ASN A 98 -3.32 -13.21 -6.95
N MET A 99 -2.99 -13.14 -8.23
CA MET A 99 -3.93 -13.18 -9.36
C MET A 99 -4.35 -14.60 -9.75
N GLY A 100 -3.79 -15.64 -9.12
CA GLY A 100 -4.06 -17.03 -9.47
C GLY A 100 -3.27 -17.53 -10.67
N ARG A 101 -2.35 -16.72 -11.21
CA ARG A 101 -1.52 -17.07 -12.37
C ARG A 101 -0.43 -18.08 -12.01
N ALA A 102 0.10 -18.75 -13.01
CA ALA A 102 1.30 -19.55 -12.82
C ALA A 102 2.47 -18.68 -12.31
N ILE A 103 3.32 -19.25 -11.47
CA ILE A 103 4.51 -18.60 -10.91
C ILE A 103 5.72 -19.28 -11.52
N TYR A 104 6.34 -18.61 -12.48
CA TYR A 104 7.55 -19.08 -13.14
C TYR A 104 8.73 -18.26 -12.64
N GLU A 105 9.77 -18.90 -12.13
CA GLU A 105 11.07 -18.29 -11.80
C GLU A 105 12.16 -18.95 -12.65
N SER A 106 13.13 -18.15 -13.12
CA SER A 106 14.28 -18.65 -13.88
C SER A 106 15.09 -19.64 -13.05
N GLN A 107 15.37 -20.82 -13.60
CA GLN A 107 16.31 -21.78 -12.99
C GLN A 107 17.76 -21.40 -13.26
N ILE A 108 17.99 -20.51 -14.25
CA ILE A 108 19.30 -20.05 -14.66
C ILE A 108 19.68 -18.80 -13.84
N PRO A 109 20.83 -18.80 -13.16
CA PRO A 109 21.33 -17.63 -12.44
C PRO A 109 21.62 -16.45 -13.37
N PHE A 110 21.20 -15.24 -12.96
CA PHE A 110 21.42 -14.01 -13.74
C PHE A 110 22.89 -13.56 -13.78
N ASP A 111 23.73 -14.07 -12.89
CA ASP A 111 25.15 -13.77 -12.75
C ASP A 111 26.06 -14.83 -13.42
N ILE A 112 25.48 -15.84 -14.09
CA ILE A 112 26.22 -16.94 -14.72
C ILE A 112 27.39 -16.42 -15.59
N ASP A 113 28.59 -16.95 -15.34
CA ASP A 113 29.84 -16.52 -16.00
C ASP A 113 30.21 -17.38 -17.22
N ARG A 114 29.19 -17.86 -17.92
CA ARG A 114 29.34 -18.56 -19.21
C ARG A 114 28.18 -18.24 -20.14
N LYS A 115 28.37 -18.54 -21.43
CA LYS A 115 27.27 -18.48 -22.40
C LYS A 115 26.18 -19.49 -22.02
N LEU A 116 24.93 -19.11 -22.26
CA LEU A 116 23.79 -20.03 -22.19
C LEU A 116 23.90 -21.09 -23.28
N THR A 117 23.47 -22.32 -22.97
CA THR A 117 23.16 -23.32 -23.99
C THR A 117 21.94 -22.90 -24.79
N ASP A 118 21.66 -23.60 -25.90
CA ASP A 118 20.50 -23.26 -26.73
C ASP A 118 19.18 -23.54 -25.97
N GLU A 119 19.13 -24.60 -25.15
CA GLU A 119 18.00 -24.91 -24.28
C GLU A 119 17.81 -23.86 -23.18
N GLU A 120 18.90 -23.45 -22.53
CA GLU A 120 18.85 -22.40 -21.50
C GLU A 120 18.41 -21.05 -22.08
N LEU A 121 18.82 -20.76 -23.32
CA LEU A 121 18.41 -19.55 -24.03
C LEU A 121 16.92 -19.57 -24.35
N GLU A 122 16.38 -20.70 -24.80
CA GLU A 122 14.95 -20.89 -25.06
C GLU A 122 14.12 -20.80 -23.76
N GLU A 123 14.57 -21.43 -22.67
CA GLU A 123 13.94 -21.31 -21.36
C GLU A 123 13.91 -19.86 -20.89
N THR A 124 15.05 -19.16 -20.98
CA THR A 124 15.14 -17.74 -20.59
C THR A 124 14.23 -16.88 -21.46
N LEU A 125 14.12 -17.16 -22.76
CA LEU A 125 13.24 -16.43 -23.67
C LEU A 125 11.79 -16.58 -23.24
N ASN A 126 11.34 -17.80 -22.96
CA ASN A 126 9.99 -18.10 -22.53
C ASN A 126 9.69 -17.43 -21.18
N TYR A 127 10.63 -17.50 -20.22
CA TYR A 127 10.55 -16.80 -18.94
C TYR A 127 10.39 -15.28 -19.13
N CYS A 128 11.27 -14.64 -19.89
CA CYS A 128 11.20 -13.20 -20.15
C CYS A 128 9.91 -12.81 -20.88
N ALA A 129 9.48 -13.62 -21.86
CA ALA A 129 8.26 -13.39 -22.62
C ALA A 129 7.02 -13.47 -21.72
N TYR A 130 7.00 -14.39 -20.75
CA TYR A 130 5.96 -14.50 -19.73
C TYR A 130 5.94 -13.28 -18.80
N ASP A 131 7.09 -12.85 -18.28
CA ASP A 131 7.19 -11.66 -17.40
C ASP A 131 6.66 -10.39 -18.07
N VAL A 132 6.92 -10.23 -19.38
CA VAL A 132 6.35 -9.12 -20.16
C VAL A 132 4.82 -9.20 -20.23
N GLU A 133 4.24 -10.39 -20.40
CA GLU A 133 2.78 -10.56 -20.41
C GLU A 133 2.15 -10.22 -19.06
N GLN A 134 2.77 -10.65 -17.96
CA GLN A 134 2.29 -10.32 -16.62
C GLN A 134 2.44 -8.82 -16.34
N THR A 135 3.53 -8.20 -16.81
CA THR A 135 3.74 -6.75 -16.72
C THR A 135 2.67 -5.96 -17.49
N ILE A 136 2.23 -6.45 -18.66
CA ILE A 136 1.11 -5.86 -19.42
C ILE A 136 -0.18 -5.89 -18.60
N ASP A 137 -0.48 -7.01 -17.92
CA ASP A 137 -1.68 -7.12 -17.08
C ASP A 137 -1.62 -6.19 -15.86
N VAL A 138 -0.44 -6.04 -15.24
CA VAL A 138 -0.22 -5.06 -14.17
C VAL A 138 -0.40 -3.63 -14.69
N TYR A 139 0.17 -3.30 -15.86
CA TYR A 139 0.03 -1.98 -16.46
C TYR A 139 -1.44 -1.63 -16.67
N LYS A 140 -2.21 -2.52 -17.31
CA LYS A 140 -3.64 -2.34 -17.59
C LYS A 140 -4.45 -2.07 -16.31
N GLN A 141 -4.19 -2.83 -15.24
CA GLN A 141 -4.84 -2.62 -13.94
C GLN A 141 -4.49 -1.28 -13.28
N ARG A 142 -3.32 -0.71 -13.62
CA ARG A 142 -2.80 0.53 -13.03
C ARG A 142 -3.00 1.77 -13.90
N VAL A 143 -3.53 1.65 -15.13
CA VAL A 143 -3.73 2.80 -16.05
C VAL A 143 -4.54 3.91 -15.38
N ASN A 144 -5.74 3.59 -14.89
CA ASN A 144 -6.64 4.60 -14.32
C ASN A 144 -6.29 4.97 -12.87
N SER A 145 -5.70 4.05 -12.10
CA SER A 145 -5.40 4.27 -10.68
C SER A 145 -4.05 4.93 -10.42
N TYR A 146 -3.11 4.87 -11.37
CA TYR A 146 -1.75 5.39 -11.19
C TYR A 146 -1.24 6.18 -12.38
N PHE A 147 -1.22 5.61 -13.59
CA PHE A 147 -0.52 6.23 -14.72
C PHE A 147 -1.20 7.48 -15.25
N LYS A 148 -2.53 7.47 -15.44
CA LYS A 148 -3.28 8.67 -15.84
C LYS A 148 -3.20 9.80 -14.81
N PRO A 149 -3.47 9.57 -13.50
CA PRO A 149 -3.25 10.60 -12.48
C PRO A 149 -1.83 11.18 -12.52
N LYS A 150 -0.82 10.32 -12.70
CA LYS A 150 0.57 10.76 -12.80
C LYS A 150 0.84 11.61 -14.04
N GLU A 151 0.32 11.25 -15.20
CA GLU A 151 0.44 12.06 -16.43
C GLU A 151 -0.19 13.44 -16.24
N TYR A 152 -1.36 13.50 -15.61
CA TYR A 152 -2.01 14.76 -15.26
C TYR A 152 -1.11 15.61 -14.34
N LEU A 153 -0.54 15.02 -13.28
CA LEU A 153 0.38 15.75 -12.40
C LEU A 153 1.61 16.29 -13.14
N VAL A 154 2.20 15.49 -14.05
CA VAL A 154 3.32 15.95 -14.88
C VAL A 154 2.90 17.14 -15.75
N SER A 155 1.68 17.14 -16.28
CA SER A 155 1.15 18.26 -17.07
C SER A 155 0.98 19.57 -16.27
N MET A 156 0.90 19.48 -14.93
CA MET A 156 0.81 20.64 -14.04
C MET A 156 2.18 21.22 -13.65
N LEU A 157 3.28 20.55 -13.98
CA LEU A 157 4.62 21.08 -13.72
C LEU A 157 4.92 22.27 -14.63
N ASP A 158 5.73 23.19 -14.12
CA ASP A 158 6.28 24.27 -14.93
C ASP A 158 7.20 23.71 -16.04
N LYS A 159 7.23 24.39 -17.20
CA LYS A 159 8.04 23.97 -18.35
C LYS A 159 9.56 24.02 -18.10
N SER A 160 9.99 24.69 -17.04
CA SER A 160 11.38 24.69 -16.58
C SER A 160 11.83 23.34 -16.00
N PHE A 161 10.91 22.44 -15.65
CA PHE A 161 11.25 21.12 -15.15
C PHE A 161 11.75 20.19 -16.27
N PRO A 162 12.65 19.24 -15.97
CA PRO A 162 13.22 18.34 -16.98
C PRO A 162 12.15 17.48 -17.67
N ASP A 163 12.36 17.21 -18.97
CA ASP A 163 11.49 16.34 -19.77
C ASP A 163 11.30 14.94 -19.17
N ASN A 164 12.23 14.48 -18.32
CA ASN A 164 12.16 13.19 -17.65
C ASN A 164 11.38 13.18 -16.33
N ALA A 165 10.68 14.27 -15.97
CA ALA A 165 9.86 14.36 -14.76
C ALA A 165 8.78 13.27 -14.69
N TYR A 166 8.36 12.70 -15.82
CA TYR A 166 7.48 11.53 -15.87
C TYR A 166 8.08 10.27 -15.19
N LYS A 167 9.39 10.21 -14.94
CA LYS A 167 10.01 9.12 -14.16
C LYS A 167 9.92 9.34 -12.66
N TRP A 168 9.64 10.56 -12.20
CA TRP A 168 9.51 10.85 -10.78
C TRP A 168 8.27 10.16 -10.22
N ASN A 169 8.30 9.87 -8.91
CA ASN A 169 7.11 9.38 -8.23
C ASN A 169 6.12 10.55 -8.05
N THR A 170 4.82 10.25 -7.88
CA THR A 170 3.76 11.26 -7.77
C THR A 170 4.01 12.22 -6.61
N THR A 171 4.58 11.72 -5.52
CA THR A 171 4.90 12.49 -4.31
C THR A 171 5.98 13.56 -4.57
N THR A 172 7.02 13.25 -5.35
CA THR A 172 8.05 14.20 -5.80
C THR A 172 7.46 15.21 -6.79
N ILE A 173 6.63 14.77 -7.72
CA ILE A 173 5.94 15.66 -8.67
C ILE A 173 5.07 16.65 -7.90
N SER A 174 4.25 16.18 -6.95
CA SER A 174 3.40 17.05 -6.11
C SER A 174 4.20 18.09 -5.33
N SER A 175 5.38 17.76 -4.80
CA SER A 175 6.25 18.73 -4.14
C SER A 175 6.75 19.81 -5.10
N ASN A 176 7.21 19.41 -6.29
CA ASN A 176 7.75 20.33 -7.30
C ASN A 176 6.65 21.16 -8.00
N ILE A 177 5.39 20.70 -7.97
CA ILE A 177 4.24 21.55 -8.32
C ILE A 177 4.10 22.69 -7.31
N LEU A 178 4.41 22.49 -6.03
CA LEU A 178 4.15 23.48 -4.98
C LEU A 178 5.30 24.46 -4.75
N VAL A 179 6.55 24.02 -4.89
CA VAL A 179 7.74 24.81 -4.58
C VAL A 179 8.86 24.59 -5.61
N ASP A 180 9.64 25.64 -5.87
CA ASP A 180 10.78 25.60 -6.80
C ASP A 180 12.11 25.28 -6.11
N LYS A 181 12.13 25.28 -4.76
CA LYS A 181 13.31 25.00 -3.94
C LYS A 181 12.90 24.32 -2.64
N SER A 182 13.87 23.70 -1.97
CA SER A 182 13.63 23.07 -0.67
C SER A 182 13.24 24.10 0.40
N LEU A 183 12.27 23.73 1.25
CA LEU A 183 11.79 24.54 2.35
C LEU A 183 12.84 24.73 3.45
N THR A 184 12.75 25.86 4.14
CA THR A 184 13.45 26.12 5.39
C THR A 184 12.78 25.31 6.50
N LYS A 185 13.57 24.48 7.20
CA LYS A 185 13.08 23.69 8.33
C LYS A 185 12.79 24.60 9.52
N TRP A 186 11.64 24.40 10.16
CA TRP A 186 11.32 25.13 11.38
C TRP A 186 12.20 24.66 12.53
N ALA A 187 12.67 25.60 13.35
CA ALA A 187 13.49 25.30 14.52
C ALA A 187 12.69 24.61 15.63
N TRP A 188 11.41 24.98 15.79
CA TRP A 188 10.57 24.56 16.92
C TRP A 188 9.16 24.17 16.47
N LEU A 189 8.40 23.61 17.41
CA LEU A 189 6.98 23.34 17.27
C LEU A 189 6.17 24.64 17.36
N GLU A 190 5.29 24.90 16.40
CA GLU A 190 4.53 26.15 16.25
C GLU A 190 3.00 25.96 16.41
N VAL A 191 2.55 25.08 17.31
CA VAL A 191 1.11 24.89 17.58
C VAL A 191 0.58 26.10 18.37
N PRO A 192 -0.54 26.74 17.97
CA PRO A 192 -1.15 27.81 18.78
C PRO A 192 -1.47 27.33 20.20
N GLU A 193 -1.13 28.14 21.20
CA GLU A 193 -1.21 27.74 22.61
C GLU A 193 -2.62 27.32 23.04
N HIS A 194 -3.65 28.05 22.61
CA HIS A 194 -5.05 27.70 22.90
C HIS A 194 -5.47 26.36 22.30
N ILE A 195 -4.89 25.93 21.17
CA ILE A 195 -5.14 24.60 20.59
C ILE A 195 -4.37 23.54 21.38
N LEU A 196 -3.09 23.78 21.66
CA LEU A 196 -2.25 22.82 22.36
C LEU A 196 -2.79 22.50 23.76
N ASN A 197 -3.34 23.51 24.44
CA ASN A 197 -3.90 23.38 25.78
C ASN A 197 -5.26 22.66 25.83
N LEU A 198 -5.83 22.25 24.69
CA LEU A 198 -6.97 21.32 24.66
C LEU A 198 -6.56 19.91 25.10
N ALA A 199 -5.30 19.53 24.88
CA ALA A 199 -4.79 18.22 25.25
C ALA A 199 -4.44 18.14 26.75
N PRO A 200 -4.44 16.93 27.35
CA PRO A 200 -3.97 16.74 28.73
C PRO A 200 -2.54 17.26 28.94
N ALA A 201 -2.24 17.78 30.13
CA ALA A 201 -0.94 18.40 30.44
C ALA A 201 0.27 17.50 30.13
N GLU A 202 0.13 16.20 30.35
CA GLU A 202 1.16 15.20 30.05
C GLU A 202 1.37 14.92 28.55
N VAL A 203 0.37 15.21 27.72
CA VAL A 203 0.47 15.18 26.25
C VAL A 203 1.11 16.47 25.76
N VAL A 204 0.77 17.61 26.36
CA VAL A 204 1.43 18.89 26.10
C VAL A 204 2.94 18.80 26.41
N ASP A 205 3.30 18.21 27.54
CA ASP A 205 4.70 17.96 27.91
C ASP A 205 5.41 17.04 26.90
N MET A 206 4.73 15.98 26.44
CA MET A 206 5.26 15.09 25.40
C MET A 206 5.63 15.87 24.13
N TRP A 207 4.75 16.76 23.65
CA TRP A 207 5.00 17.55 22.45
C TRP A 207 6.14 18.56 22.61
N LYS A 208 6.37 19.05 23.83
CA LYS A 208 7.45 20.00 24.14
C LYS A 208 8.81 19.34 24.34
N THR A 209 8.85 18.07 24.78
CA THR A 209 10.09 17.42 25.23
C THR A 209 10.55 16.24 24.37
N LYS A 210 9.68 15.67 23.52
CA LYS A 210 9.99 14.45 22.76
C LYS A 210 9.90 14.64 21.25
N ASP A 211 10.69 13.84 20.54
CA ASP A 211 10.69 13.77 19.07
C ASP A 211 10.10 12.47 18.51
N LYS A 212 9.83 11.50 19.39
CA LYS A 212 9.27 10.18 19.05
C LYS A 212 8.63 9.53 20.28
N GLY A 213 7.84 8.48 20.05
CA GLY A 213 7.21 7.67 21.09
C GLY A 213 5.70 7.83 21.11
N LYS A 214 5.09 7.47 22.25
CA LYS A 214 3.67 7.62 22.49
C LYS A 214 3.39 7.91 23.97
N LYS A 215 2.25 8.54 24.23
CA LYS A 215 1.66 8.71 25.56
C LYS A 215 0.28 8.05 25.57
N VAL A 216 -0.10 7.43 26.68
CA VAL A 216 -1.40 6.76 26.81
C VAL A 216 -2.20 7.45 27.92
N THR A 217 -3.44 7.81 27.63
CA THR A 217 -4.43 8.31 28.59
C THR A 217 -5.63 7.35 28.66
N HIS A 218 -6.40 7.42 29.74
CA HIS A 218 -7.62 6.63 29.93
C HIS A 218 -8.78 7.58 30.20
N GLU A 219 -9.56 7.87 29.16
CA GLU A 219 -10.61 8.88 29.18
C GLU A 219 -11.76 8.40 28.30
N PHE A 220 -12.99 8.85 28.60
CA PHE A 220 -14.21 8.46 27.86
C PHE A 220 -14.41 6.93 27.78
N ASP A 221 -13.98 6.18 28.80
CA ASP A 221 -13.94 4.71 28.78
C ASP A 221 -13.06 4.11 27.66
N ASN A 222 -12.17 4.92 27.09
CA ASN A 222 -11.26 4.53 26.03
C ASN A 222 -9.82 4.53 26.54
N LYS A 223 -9.03 3.57 26.04
CA LYS A 223 -7.57 3.66 26.11
C LYS A 223 -7.10 4.48 24.91
N ILE A 224 -6.62 5.69 25.13
CA ILE A 224 -6.24 6.64 24.08
C ILE A 224 -4.70 6.69 23.96
N GLU A 225 -4.16 6.31 22.81
CA GLU A 225 -2.76 6.44 22.44
C GLU A 225 -2.51 7.71 21.61
N TRP A 226 -1.71 8.60 22.17
CA TRP A 226 -1.21 9.83 21.54
C TRP A 226 0.17 9.54 20.96
N GLY A 227 0.27 9.36 19.65
CA GLY A 227 1.53 9.07 18.96
C GLY A 227 1.89 10.12 17.93
N PHE A 228 3.16 10.19 17.51
CA PHE A 228 3.59 11.12 16.46
C PHE A 228 2.98 10.83 15.07
N GLY A 229 2.19 9.76 14.95
CA GLY A 229 1.42 9.40 13.75
C GLY A 229 -0.09 9.71 13.81
N GLY A 230 -0.65 10.09 14.96
CA GLY A 230 -2.10 10.32 15.12
C GLY A 230 -2.65 9.95 16.50
N LEU A 231 -3.91 10.32 16.73
CA LEU A 231 -4.69 9.95 17.91
C LEU A 231 -5.42 8.62 17.66
N HIS A 232 -5.31 7.67 18.58
CA HIS A 232 -5.94 6.36 18.45
C HIS A 232 -6.59 5.96 19.77
N GLY A 233 -7.84 5.53 19.77
CA GLY A 233 -8.58 5.16 20.97
C GLY A 233 -9.58 4.06 20.70
N VAL A 234 -9.76 3.17 21.66
CA VAL A 234 -10.78 2.11 21.58
C VAL A 234 -11.42 1.92 22.94
N HIS A 235 -12.74 1.73 22.95
CA HIS A 235 -13.48 1.47 24.17
C HIS A 235 -12.97 0.17 24.82
N HIS A 236 -12.75 0.19 26.13
CA HIS A 236 -12.07 -0.90 26.82
C HIS A 236 -12.85 -2.22 26.82
N SER A 237 -14.19 -2.16 26.75
CA SER A 237 -15.07 -3.32 26.89
C SER A 237 -16.07 -3.54 25.74
N ILE A 238 -16.29 -2.57 24.84
CA ILE A 238 -17.33 -2.68 23.81
C ILE A 238 -16.73 -3.27 22.53
N LYS A 239 -17.24 -4.45 22.16
CA LYS A 239 -16.85 -5.21 20.96
C LYS A 239 -17.90 -5.15 19.86
N GLU A 240 -19.17 -5.05 20.24
CA GLU A 240 -20.31 -4.86 19.33
C GLU A 240 -21.13 -3.66 19.79
N ALA A 241 -21.59 -2.84 18.84
CA ALA A 241 -22.48 -1.73 19.10
C ALA A 241 -23.46 -1.52 17.93
N ASP A 242 -24.69 -1.15 18.26
CA ASP A 242 -25.71 -0.77 17.29
C ASP A 242 -25.78 0.77 17.13
N ASN A 243 -26.30 1.24 16.00
CA ASN A 243 -26.54 2.65 15.71
C ASN A 243 -25.29 3.54 15.90
N VAL A 244 -24.17 3.11 15.33
CA VAL A 244 -22.90 3.84 15.41
C VAL A 244 -22.86 4.97 14.38
N LYS A 245 -22.44 6.15 14.84
CA LYS A 245 -22.12 7.31 14.01
C LYS A 245 -20.60 7.42 13.94
N LEU A 246 -20.07 7.74 12.77
CA LEU A 246 -18.67 8.07 12.57
C LEU A 246 -18.58 9.49 12.03
N LEU A 247 -17.99 10.40 12.82
CA LEU A 247 -17.64 11.74 12.35
C LEU A 247 -16.17 11.76 11.96
N ASP A 248 -15.89 11.93 10.67
CA ASP A 248 -14.54 12.08 10.11
C ASP A 248 -14.25 13.56 9.79
N VAL A 249 -13.05 14.04 10.08
CA VAL A 249 -12.60 15.41 9.77
C VAL A 249 -12.20 15.50 8.29
N GLY A 250 -13.06 16.15 7.51
CA GLY A 250 -12.87 16.36 6.08
C GLY A 250 -11.57 17.11 5.79
N SER A 251 -10.65 16.41 5.09
CA SER A 251 -9.35 16.98 4.69
C SER A 251 -8.56 17.59 5.87
N LEU A 252 -8.45 16.84 6.97
CA LEU A 252 -7.77 17.26 8.21
C LEU A 252 -6.47 18.05 7.97
N TYR A 253 -5.46 17.45 7.33
CA TYR A 253 -4.17 18.11 7.15
C TYR A 253 -4.23 19.35 6.24
N PRO A 254 -4.89 19.31 5.06
CA PRO A 254 -5.12 20.53 4.27
C PRO A 254 -5.77 21.67 5.06
N SER A 255 -6.80 21.36 5.86
CA SER A 255 -7.52 22.35 6.68
C SER A 255 -6.65 22.93 7.79
N ILE A 256 -5.80 22.11 8.44
CA ILE A 256 -4.80 22.62 9.41
C ILE A 256 -3.81 23.58 8.75
N ILE A 257 -3.28 23.23 7.57
CA ILE A 257 -2.35 24.11 6.83
C ILE A 257 -3.04 25.43 6.47
N LYS A 258 -4.31 25.39 6.06
CA LYS A 258 -5.14 26.58 5.81
C LYS A 258 -5.32 27.42 7.09
N ASN A 259 -5.61 26.82 8.23
CA ASN A 259 -5.73 27.55 9.50
C ASN A 259 -4.39 28.14 9.97
N LEU A 260 -3.27 27.54 9.56
CA LEU A 260 -1.91 28.02 9.81
C LEU A 260 -1.34 28.87 8.66
N THR A 261 -2.18 29.46 7.80
CA THR A 261 -1.72 30.26 6.63
C THR A 261 -0.71 31.34 7.01
N HIS A 262 -0.92 32.01 8.15
CA HIS A 262 -0.04 33.06 8.65
C HIS A 262 1.39 32.57 8.98
N LYS A 263 1.57 31.27 9.25
CA LYS A 263 2.88 30.63 9.49
C LYS A 263 3.63 30.29 8.20
N LYS A 264 2.97 30.38 7.04
CA LYS A 264 3.54 30.02 5.73
C LYS A 264 4.23 28.64 5.76
N VAL A 265 3.47 27.61 6.14
CA VAL A 265 3.96 26.21 6.31
C VAL A 265 4.77 25.72 5.11
N LEU A 266 4.39 26.13 3.89
CA LEU A 266 5.04 25.78 2.62
C LEU A 266 5.72 26.99 1.96
N GLU A 267 6.13 27.99 2.75
CA GLU A 267 6.66 29.27 2.26
C GLU A 267 5.74 29.88 1.18
N ASP A 268 6.28 30.27 0.02
CA ASP A 268 5.51 30.84 -1.10
C ASP A 268 4.49 29.85 -1.69
N GLY A 269 4.76 28.54 -1.55
CA GLY A 269 3.84 27.47 -1.95
C GLY A 269 2.56 27.41 -1.11
N THR A 270 2.52 28.06 0.06
CA THR A 270 1.33 28.06 0.94
C THR A 270 0.12 28.66 0.24
N ARG A 271 0.31 29.77 -0.51
CA ARG A 271 -0.78 30.40 -1.25
C ARG A 271 -1.30 29.50 -2.37
N LYS A 272 -0.37 28.87 -3.12
CA LYS A 272 -0.69 27.92 -4.20
C LYS A 272 -1.47 26.72 -3.65
N TYR A 273 -1.05 26.21 -2.49
CA TYR A 273 -1.74 25.11 -1.80
C TYR A 273 -3.18 25.46 -1.41
N ILE A 274 -3.41 26.65 -0.84
CA ILE A 274 -4.75 27.12 -0.48
C ILE A 274 -5.63 27.31 -1.71
N GLN A 275 -5.08 27.86 -2.80
CA GLN A 275 -5.78 27.97 -4.07
C GLN A 275 -6.19 26.59 -4.60
N MET A 276 -5.31 25.58 -4.53
CA MET A 276 -5.63 24.21 -4.93
C MET A 276 -6.76 23.58 -4.12
N ILE A 277 -6.94 23.97 -2.85
CA ILE A 277 -8.11 23.55 -2.06
C ILE A 277 -9.40 24.12 -2.67
N GLN A 278 -9.39 25.40 -3.06
CA GLN A 278 -10.54 26.07 -3.69
C GLN A 278 -10.82 25.51 -5.08
N ASP A 279 -9.80 25.40 -5.93
CA ASP A 279 -9.90 24.81 -7.27
C ASP A 279 -10.46 23.39 -7.24
N ARG A 280 -10.13 22.61 -6.21
CA ARG A 280 -10.68 21.27 -6.03
C ARG A 280 -12.17 21.31 -5.72
N MET A 281 -12.63 22.29 -4.93
CA MET A 281 -14.05 22.45 -4.64
C MET A 281 -14.83 22.84 -5.90
N GLU A 282 -14.31 23.79 -6.67
CA GLU A 282 -14.88 24.16 -7.97
C GLU A 282 -14.92 22.95 -8.93
N ALA A 283 -13.83 22.17 -9.01
CA ALA A 283 -13.79 20.97 -9.85
C ALA A 283 -14.85 19.93 -9.43
N LYS A 284 -15.10 19.77 -8.12
CA LYS A 284 -16.17 18.90 -7.63
C LYS A 284 -17.56 19.42 -8.03
N GLU A 285 -17.80 20.72 -7.90
CA GLU A 285 -19.08 21.35 -8.24
C GLU A 285 -19.38 21.24 -9.74
N ASN A 286 -18.35 21.41 -10.58
CA ASN A 286 -18.44 21.31 -12.04
C ASN A 286 -18.37 19.86 -12.57
N GLY A 287 -18.20 18.85 -11.70
CA GLY A 287 -18.09 17.45 -12.10
C GLY A 287 -16.77 17.06 -12.78
N ASP A 288 -15.74 17.91 -12.73
CA ASP A 288 -14.39 17.64 -13.23
C ASP A 288 -13.65 16.69 -12.28
N LYS A 289 -13.94 15.41 -12.43
CA LYS A 289 -13.40 14.35 -11.58
C LYS A 289 -11.88 14.20 -11.71
N GLU A 290 -11.34 14.33 -12.92
CA GLU A 290 -9.89 14.17 -13.15
C GLU A 290 -9.08 15.25 -12.45
N ARG A 291 -9.47 16.53 -12.60
CA ARG A 291 -8.84 17.65 -11.87
C ARG A 291 -9.03 17.51 -10.37
N SER A 292 -10.24 17.17 -9.90
CA SER A 292 -10.51 17.00 -8.47
C SER A 292 -9.63 15.92 -7.84
N ASP A 293 -9.47 14.77 -8.50
CA ASP A 293 -8.68 13.65 -8.00
C ASP A 293 -7.18 13.95 -8.01
N ALA A 294 -6.69 14.63 -9.06
CA ALA A 294 -5.30 15.09 -9.12
C ALA A 294 -4.96 16.10 -8.02
N LEU A 295 -5.81 17.11 -7.82
CA LEU A 295 -5.65 18.08 -6.73
C LEU A 295 -5.72 17.39 -5.36
N LYS A 296 -6.63 16.43 -5.17
CA LYS A 296 -6.71 15.63 -3.93
C LYS A 296 -5.39 14.92 -3.65
N LEU A 297 -4.77 14.34 -4.68
CA LEU A 297 -3.48 13.64 -4.55
C LEU A 297 -2.38 14.60 -4.11
N ILE A 298 -2.25 15.77 -4.74
CA ILE A 298 -1.27 16.80 -4.35
C ILE A 298 -1.51 17.20 -2.89
N LEU A 299 -2.73 17.58 -2.55
CA LEU A 299 -3.11 18.07 -1.22
C LEU A 299 -2.79 17.05 -0.12
N ASN A 300 -3.12 15.78 -0.34
CA ASN A 300 -2.87 14.70 0.61
C ASN A 300 -1.38 14.30 0.72
N SER A 301 -0.60 14.50 -0.34
CA SER A 301 0.83 14.14 -0.34
C SER A 301 1.69 15.03 0.58
N VAL A 302 1.27 16.28 0.81
CA VAL A 302 2.07 17.29 1.52
C VAL A 302 2.44 16.85 2.92
N TYR A 303 1.47 16.36 3.72
CA TYR A 303 1.76 15.95 5.10
C TYR A 303 2.83 14.84 5.17
N GLY A 304 2.78 13.87 4.25
CA GLY A 304 3.81 12.83 4.14
C GLY A 304 5.16 13.42 3.73
N ASN A 305 5.15 14.36 2.79
CA ASN A 305 6.36 15.01 2.28
C ASN A 305 7.08 15.89 3.29
N LEU A 306 6.37 16.50 4.23
CA LEU A 306 6.98 17.24 5.35
C LEU A 306 7.91 16.34 6.20
N LYS A 307 7.72 15.02 6.18
CA LYS A 307 8.55 14.02 6.88
C LYS A 307 9.58 13.34 5.98
N ASN A 308 9.41 13.43 4.66
CA ASN A 308 10.21 12.69 3.70
C ASN A 308 11.57 13.36 3.50
N LYS A 309 12.65 12.69 3.94
CA LYS A 309 14.02 13.23 3.86
C LYS A 309 14.52 13.55 2.44
N TYR A 310 13.84 13.02 1.42
CA TYR A 310 14.15 13.23 0.00
C TYR A 310 13.22 14.24 -0.68
N SER A 311 12.26 14.84 0.05
CA SER A 311 11.36 15.84 -0.51
C SER A 311 11.88 17.25 -0.26
N ASP A 312 11.65 18.13 -1.22
CA ASP A 312 11.83 19.58 -1.05
C ASP A 312 10.92 20.19 0.01
N LEU A 313 9.82 19.52 0.38
CA LEU A 313 8.96 19.97 1.46
C LEU A 313 9.43 19.53 2.85
N LEU A 314 10.59 18.86 2.99
CA LEU A 314 11.05 18.34 4.28
C LEU A 314 11.09 19.43 5.37
N ASN A 315 10.15 19.33 6.31
CA ASN A 315 10.07 20.19 7.48
C ASN A 315 9.44 19.39 8.64
N PRO A 316 10.25 18.60 9.39
CA PRO A 316 9.74 17.70 10.42
C PRO A 316 8.95 18.39 11.53
N ASN A 317 9.36 19.61 11.93
CA ASN A 317 8.66 20.35 12.99
C ASN A 317 7.32 20.90 12.51
N ALA A 318 7.20 21.33 11.24
CA ALA A 318 5.90 21.62 10.66
C ALA A 318 4.99 20.37 10.63
N SER A 319 5.52 19.19 10.29
CA SER A 319 4.75 17.94 10.36
C SER A 319 4.28 17.61 11.78
N LYS A 320 5.13 17.80 12.79
CA LYS A 320 4.76 17.63 14.20
C LYS A 320 3.69 18.63 14.61
N THR A 321 3.82 19.90 14.22
CA THR A 321 2.80 20.93 14.48
C THR A 321 1.45 20.54 13.91
N ILE A 322 1.41 20.07 12.67
CA ILE A 322 0.17 19.60 12.03
C ILE A 322 -0.41 18.37 12.78
N CYS A 323 0.44 17.43 13.17
CA CYS A 323 0.01 16.23 13.91
C CYS A 323 -0.59 16.61 15.27
N ALA A 324 0.13 17.41 16.06
CA ALA A 324 -0.30 17.89 17.37
C ALA A 324 -1.60 18.68 17.29
N TYR A 325 -1.71 19.61 16.33
CA TYR A 325 -2.93 20.39 16.10
C TYR A 325 -4.13 19.47 15.85
N GLY A 326 -4.00 18.51 14.92
CA GLY A 326 -5.07 17.57 14.59
C GLY A 326 -5.52 16.72 15.78
N GLN A 327 -4.57 16.25 16.60
CA GLN A 327 -4.89 15.49 17.81
C GLN A 327 -5.66 16.31 18.83
N CYS A 328 -5.26 17.55 19.07
CA CYS A 328 -5.88 18.41 20.07
C CYS A 328 -7.34 18.71 19.72
N ILE A 329 -7.63 19.06 18.46
CA ILE A 329 -9.00 19.37 18.03
C ILE A 329 -9.89 18.12 17.99
N LEU A 330 -9.35 16.95 17.60
CA LEU A 330 -10.11 15.71 17.56
C LEU A 330 -10.40 15.21 18.97
N TYR A 331 -9.43 15.31 19.87
CA TYR A 331 -9.63 15.02 21.29
C TYR A 331 -10.72 15.91 21.88
N GLU A 332 -10.71 17.20 21.56
CA GLU A 332 -11.76 18.12 22.01
C GLU A 332 -13.15 17.73 21.48
N LEU A 333 -13.25 17.25 20.23
CA LEU A 333 -14.51 16.68 19.70
C LEU A 333 -14.95 15.46 20.52
N CYS A 334 -14.03 14.53 20.79
CA CYS A 334 -14.32 13.34 21.61
C CYS A 334 -14.79 13.73 23.00
N ARG A 335 -14.13 14.71 23.63
CA ARG A 335 -14.47 15.21 24.97
C ARG A 335 -15.89 15.79 25.00
N ARG A 336 -16.25 16.64 24.03
CA ARG A 336 -17.62 17.20 23.94
C ARG A 336 -18.66 16.12 23.73
N LEU A 337 -18.42 15.20 22.80
CA LEU A 337 -19.32 14.09 22.48
C LEU A 337 -19.52 13.15 23.66
N SER A 338 -18.47 12.88 24.46
CA SER A 338 -18.51 11.93 25.58
C SER A 338 -19.58 12.23 26.65
N HIS A 339 -20.07 13.48 26.74
CA HIS A 339 -21.14 13.85 27.66
C HIS A 339 -22.54 13.42 27.17
N HIS A 340 -22.69 13.12 25.88
CA HIS A 340 -23.98 12.82 25.23
C HIS A 340 -23.91 11.60 24.29
N ALA A 341 -22.81 10.88 24.31
CA ALA A 341 -22.56 9.72 23.49
C ALA A 341 -21.50 8.81 24.13
N THR A 342 -21.57 7.52 23.82
CA THR A 342 -20.52 6.57 24.18
C THR A 342 -19.49 6.52 23.06
N ILE A 343 -18.24 6.90 23.35
CA ILE A 343 -17.15 6.85 22.38
C ILE A 343 -16.71 5.39 22.17
N ILE A 344 -16.79 4.90 20.94
CA ILE A 344 -16.51 3.50 20.59
C ILE A 344 -15.07 3.34 20.06
N ASN A 345 -14.68 4.22 19.15
CA ASN A 345 -13.41 4.16 18.43
C ASN A 345 -12.94 5.58 18.09
N ILE A 346 -11.64 5.84 18.22
CA ILE A 346 -11.00 7.08 17.83
C ILE A 346 -9.86 6.71 16.88
N ASN A 347 -9.88 7.24 15.67
CA ASN A 347 -8.80 7.13 14.70
C ASN A 347 -8.23 8.51 14.40
N THR A 348 -7.09 8.59 13.72
CA THR A 348 -6.33 9.84 13.49
C THR A 348 -7.18 11.05 13.08
N ASP A 349 -8.22 10.82 12.30
CA ASP A 349 -9.09 11.82 11.69
C ASP A 349 -10.57 11.65 12.01
N GLY A 350 -10.97 10.73 12.91
CA GLY A 350 -12.39 10.50 13.13
C GLY A 350 -12.74 9.81 14.45
N VAL A 351 -14.00 9.94 14.85
CA VAL A 351 -14.56 9.38 16.08
C VAL A 351 -15.85 8.64 15.78
N ALA A 352 -15.86 7.35 16.12
CA ALA A 352 -17.04 6.50 16.12
C ALA A 352 -17.69 6.50 17.50
N PHE A 353 -19.00 6.70 17.58
CA PHE A 353 -19.74 6.79 18.83
C PHE A 353 -21.20 6.32 18.69
N VAL A 354 -21.80 5.94 19.81
CA VAL A 354 -23.24 5.69 19.92
C VAL A 354 -23.90 6.89 20.60
N PRO A 355 -24.76 7.65 19.91
CA PRO A 355 -25.40 8.83 20.49
C PRO A 355 -26.44 8.42 21.53
N HIS A 356 -26.47 9.11 22.69
CA HIS A 356 -27.53 8.95 23.68
C HIS A 356 -28.76 9.80 23.33
N ASN A 357 -28.53 10.89 22.58
CA ASN A 357 -29.54 11.83 22.12
C ASN A 357 -29.01 12.59 20.89
N ASN A 358 -29.82 13.51 20.35
CA ASN A 358 -29.47 14.29 19.14
C ASN A 358 -28.57 15.52 19.40
N GLU A 359 -28.11 15.78 20.64
CA GLU A 359 -27.22 16.91 20.94
C GLU A 359 -25.88 16.83 20.20
N PHE A 360 -25.48 15.64 19.74
CA PHE A 360 -24.28 15.47 18.92
C PHE A 360 -24.31 16.33 17.64
N HIS A 361 -25.49 16.63 17.07
CA HIS A 361 -25.61 17.53 15.93
C HIS A 361 -25.22 18.96 16.28
N ARG A 362 -25.59 19.43 17.47
CA ARG A 362 -25.18 20.74 17.96
C ARG A 362 -23.68 20.77 18.23
N ILE A 363 -23.15 19.75 18.92
CA ILE A 363 -21.70 19.62 19.18
C ILE A 363 -20.90 19.63 17.89
N TRP A 364 -21.36 18.90 16.86
CA TRP A 364 -20.77 18.93 15.52
C TRP A 364 -20.70 20.36 15.01
N LYS A 365 -21.84 21.07 14.93
CA LYS A 365 -21.89 22.41 14.33
C LYS A 365 -21.08 23.44 15.11
N ASP A 366 -21.16 23.41 16.44
CA ASP A 366 -20.37 24.28 17.32
C ASP A 366 -18.86 24.03 17.13
N TRP A 367 -18.44 22.76 17.02
CA TRP A 367 -17.04 22.39 16.79
C TRP A 367 -16.54 22.82 15.40
N GLU A 368 -17.33 22.62 14.34
CA GLU A 368 -16.97 23.08 12.98
C GLU A 368 -16.76 24.59 12.94
N GLN A 369 -17.68 25.34 13.56
CA GLN A 369 -17.62 26.80 13.60
C GLN A 369 -16.41 27.30 14.40
N GLU A 370 -16.14 26.69 15.57
CA GLU A 370 -15.05 27.11 16.44
C GLU A 370 -13.67 26.86 15.84
N PHE A 371 -13.45 25.68 15.25
CA PHE A 371 -12.15 25.28 14.73
C PHE A 371 -11.97 25.53 13.24
N ASN A 372 -13.03 25.95 12.52
CA ASN A 372 -13.03 26.16 11.08
C ASN A 372 -12.67 24.88 10.28
N PHE A 373 -13.36 23.79 10.60
CA PHE A 373 -13.26 22.49 9.92
C PHE A 373 -14.63 22.04 9.41
N THR A 374 -14.63 20.96 8.63
CA THR A 374 -15.85 20.27 8.21
C THR A 374 -15.77 18.82 8.68
N LEU A 375 -16.86 18.31 9.27
CA LEU A 375 -17.03 16.91 9.61
C LEU A 375 -17.94 16.24 8.57
N GLU A 376 -17.62 15.00 8.23
CA GLU A 376 -18.41 14.11 7.39
C GLU A 376 -19.01 13.02 8.28
N LEU A 377 -20.33 12.79 8.17
CA LEU A 377 -21.03 11.77 8.96
C LEU A 377 -21.26 10.51 8.12
N ASP A 378 -20.73 9.39 8.59
CA ASP A 378 -21.14 8.04 8.19
C ASP A 378 -22.06 7.45 9.27
N GLU A 379 -23.10 6.73 8.87
CA GLU A 379 -24.02 6.02 9.77
C GLU A 379 -23.96 4.51 9.55
N PHE A 380 -23.86 3.75 10.64
CA PHE A 380 -23.80 2.29 10.63
C PHE A 380 -24.85 1.71 11.57
N ASP A 381 -25.51 0.64 11.11
CA ASP A 381 -26.47 -0.11 11.91
C ASP A 381 -25.76 -0.97 12.94
N LYS A 382 -24.65 -1.61 12.54
CA LYS A 382 -23.80 -2.42 13.42
C LYS A 382 -22.33 -2.08 13.29
N TRP A 383 -21.62 -2.22 14.40
CA TRP A 383 -20.18 -2.05 14.48
C TRP A 383 -19.57 -3.17 15.32
N PHE A 384 -18.59 -3.88 14.77
CA PHE A 384 -17.80 -4.88 15.46
C PHE A 384 -16.35 -4.42 15.52
N GLN A 385 -15.68 -4.53 16.66
CA GLN A 385 -14.28 -4.13 16.78
C GLN A 385 -13.46 -5.01 17.72
N ARG A 386 -12.24 -5.30 17.29
CA ARG A 386 -11.19 -5.88 18.14
C ARG A 386 -10.34 -4.80 18.80
N ASP A 387 -9.86 -3.86 17.98
CA ASP A 387 -9.00 -2.73 18.36
C ASP A 387 -9.18 -1.56 17.37
N VAL A 388 -8.48 -0.45 17.60
CA VAL A 388 -8.55 0.79 16.78
C VAL A 388 -8.43 0.53 15.28
N ASN A 389 -7.58 -0.42 14.89
CA ASN A 389 -7.28 -0.71 13.50
C ASN A 389 -7.97 -1.96 12.98
N ASN A 390 -8.83 -2.62 13.76
CA ASN A 390 -9.50 -3.86 13.40
C ASN A 390 -10.99 -3.76 13.74
N TYR A 391 -11.80 -3.36 12.75
CA TYR A 391 -13.25 -3.23 12.88
C TYR A 391 -14.01 -3.62 11.60
N ILE A 392 -15.32 -3.86 11.75
CA ILE A 392 -16.31 -4.10 10.71
C ILE A 392 -17.48 -3.17 10.99
N ALA A 393 -17.85 -2.33 10.02
CA ALA A 393 -18.99 -1.43 10.11
C ALA A 393 -20.02 -1.82 9.04
N VAL A 394 -21.27 -2.02 9.44
CA VAL A 394 -22.38 -2.47 8.59
C VAL A 394 -23.32 -1.29 8.37
N GLY A 395 -23.48 -0.85 7.13
CA GLY A 395 -24.38 0.21 6.75
C GLY A 395 -25.85 -0.22 6.75
N LYS A 396 -26.76 0.75 6.72
CA LYS A 396 -28.23 0.55 6.67
C LYS A 396 -28.70 -0.26 5.46
N ASP A 397 -27.93 -0.24 4.38
CA ASP A 397 -28.18 -0.96 3.14
C ASP A 397 -27.53 -2.36 3.11
N GLY A 398 -26.90 -2.78 4.20
CA GLY A 398 -26.12 -4.02 4.28
C GLY A 398 -24.69 -3.90 3.72
N SER A 399 -24.24 -2.72 3.31
CA SER A 399 -22.85 -2.51 2.90
C SER A 399 -21.89 -2.76 4.06
N ILE A 400 -20.73 -3.39 3.78
CA ILE A 400 -19.73 -3.72 4.80
C ILE A 400 -18.44 -2.92 4.54
N LYS A 401 -18.02 -2.15 5.55
CA LYS A 401 -16.73 -1.46 5.60
C LYS A 401 -15.83 -2.16 6.61
N THR A 402 -14.75 -2.76 6.13
CA THR A 402 -13.76 -3.44 6.98
C THR A 402 -12.47 -2.63 7.10
N LYS A 403 -11.87 -2.62 8.29
CA LYS A 403 -10.51 -2.13 8.52
C LYS A 403 -9.75 -3.15 9.34
N GLY A 404 -8.51 -3.45 8.97
CA GLY A 404 -7.55 -4.21 9.78
C GLY A 404 -6.98 -5.47 9.17
N GLY A 405 -5.93 -6.02 9.79
CA GLY A 405 -5.21 -7.17 9.27
C GLY A 405 -6.05 -8.46 9.22
N ASP A 406 -7.09 -8.54 10.05
CA ASP A 406 -7.97 -9.71 10.13
C ASP A 406 -9.16 -9.66 9.14
N THR A 407 -9.53 -8.47 8.64
CA THR A 407 -10.78 -8.25 7.88
C THR A 407 -10.57 -7.53 6.55
N ASN A 408 -9.43 -6.88 6.31
CA ASN A 408 -9.19 -6.03 5.14
C ASN A 408 -9.32 -6.77 3.80
N ARG A 409 -9.14 -8.10 3.76
CA ARG A 409 -9.29 -8.87 2.50
C ARG A 409 -10.74 -9.29 2.24
N TYR A 410 -11.70 -8.90 3.07
CA TYR A 410 -13.12 -9.23 2.86
C TYR A 410 -13.64 -8.71 1.51
N GLY A 411 -13.54 -7.40 1.29
CA GLY A 411 -14.22 -6.71 0.18
C GLY A 411 -13.69 -7.00 -1.23
N GLY A 412 -12.61 -7.77 -1.39
CA GLY A 412 -12.11 -8.13 -2.72
C GLY A 412 -10.66 -8.58 -2.74
N ASN A 413 -10.20 -8.97 -3.93
CA ASN A 413 -8.81 -9.37 -4.14
C ASN A 413 -7.88 -8.15 -4.03
N ARG A 414 -6.73 -8.35 -3.37
CA ARG A 414 -5.70 -7.33 -3.22
C ARG A 414 -4.42 -7.74 -3.95
N PHE A 415 -4.44 -7.68 -5.28
CA PHE A 415 -3.36 -8.20 -6.12
C PHE A 415 -1.98 -7.56 -5.87
N PHE A 416 -1.96 -6.29 -5.45
CA PHE A 416 -0.73 -5.54 -5.17
C PHE A 416 -0.32 -5.54 -3.68
N GLN A 417 -0.97 -6.34 -2.84
CA GLN A 417 -0.70 -6.41 -1.40
C GLN A 417 -0.67 -7.87 -0.93
N ASN A 418 -0.76 -8.11 0.37
CA ASN A 418 -0.99 -9.46 0.87
C ASN A 418 -2.42 -9.92 0.51
N ASN A 419 -2.52 -10.97 -0.30
CA ASN A 419 -3.79 -11.62 -0.65
C ASN A 419 -3.87 -13.08 -0.14
N SER A 420 -2.93 -13.49 0.72
CA SER A 420 -2.89 -14.87 1.25
C SER A 420 -4.14 -15.18 2.09
N ALA A 421 -4.68 -16.38 1.96
CA ALA A 421 -5.74 -16.97 2.78
C ALA A 421 -6.91 -16.00 3.03
N ARG A 422 -7.36 -15.32 1.98
CA ARG A 422 -8.49 -14.38 2.00
C ARG A 422 -9.75 -15.00 2.59
N ILE A 423 -9.93 -16.32 2.45
CA ILE A 423 -11.05 -17.06 3.04
C ILE A 423 -11.16 -16.86 4.56
N LEU A 424 -10.05 -16.64 5.27
CA LEU A 424 -10.06 -16.40 6.72
C LEU A 424 -10.76 -15.09 7.07
N ASP A 425 -10.61 -14.06 6.24
CA ASP A 425 -11.27 -12.76 6.44
C ASP A 425 -12.75 -12.87 6.06
N ILE A 426 -13.08 -13.62 5.01
CA ILE A 426 -14.47 -13.93 4.60
C ILE A 426 -15.22 -14.64 5.73
N CYS A 427 -14.67 -15.75 6.23
CA CYS A 427 -15.31 -16.54 7.28
C CYS A 427 -15.47 -15.75 8.59
N LEU A 428 -14.45 -14.97 8.98
CA LEU A 428 -14.53 -14.14 10.18
C LEU A 428 -15.64 -13.10 10.09
N VAL A 429 -15.71 -12.36 8.98
CA VAL A 429 -16.72 -11.31 8.79
C VAL A 429 -18.12 -11.91 8.66
N ASP A 430 -18.28 -12.98 7.87
CA ASP A 430 -19.60 -13.58 7.69
C ASP A 430 -20.13 -14.22 8.98
N TYR A 431 -19.25 -14.78 9.81
CA TYR A 431 -19.63 -15.26 11.15
C TYR A 431 -20.07 -14.10 12.05
N LEU A 432 -19.26 -13.05 12.17
CA LEU A 432 -19.56 -11.91 13.06
C LEU A 432 -20.81 -11.13 12.63
N VAL A 433 -21.00 -10.94 11.32
CA VAL A 433 -22.10 -10.11 10.79
C VAL A 433 -23.39 -10.91 10.59
N TYR A 434 -23.29 -12.13 10.06
CA TYR A 434 -24.45 -12.93 9.64
C TYR A 434 -24.69 -14.18 10.49
N GLY A 435 -23.83 -14.48 11.46
CA GLY A 435 -23.91 -15.73 12.24
C GLY A 435 -23.71 -16.98 11.39
N LYS A 436 -23.06 -16.86 10.22
CA LYS A 436 -22.86 -17.99 9.30
C LYS A 436 -21.84 -18.97 9.88
N ASP A 437 -22.19 -20.26 9.87
CA ASP A 437 -21.27 -21.30 10.33
C ASP A 437 -19.97 -21.30 9.52
N ILE A 438 -18.84 -21.48 10.22
CA ILE A 438 -17.50 -21.36 9.63
C ILE A 438 -17.24 -22.53 8.68
N ILE A 439 -17.66 -23.76 9.04
CA ILE A 439 -17.45 -24.95 8.22
C ILE A 439 -18.28 -24.84 6.95
N ASP A 440 -19.55 -24.48 7.06
CA ASP A 440 -20.42 -24.27 5.89
C ASP A 440 -19.82 -23.21 4.96
N ASN A 441 -19.33 -22.09 5.52
CA ASN A 441 -18.72 -21.03 4.71
C ASN A 441 -17.43 -21.48 4.00
N LEU A 442 -16.57 -22.25 4.69
CA LEU A 442 -15.38 -22.84 4.07
C LEU A 442 -15.78 -23.79 2.94
N GLN A 443 -16.78 -24.65 3.15
CA GLN A 443 -17.25 -25.63 2.17
C GLN A 443 -17.84 -24.98 0.92
N GLU A 444 -18.66 -23.93 1.08
CA GLU A 444 -19.24 -23.17 -0.04
C GLU A 444 -18.21 -22.52 -0.95
N HIS A 445 -17.00 -22.27 -0.46
CA HIS A 445 -15.92 -21.62 -1.21
C HIS A 445 -14.90 -22.59 -1.78
N LEU A 446 -15.03 -23.91 -1.56
CA LEU A 446 -14.05 -24.92 -1.98
C LEU A 446 -13.85 -25.02 -3.50
N ASP A 447 -14.69 -24.39 -4.31
CA ASP A 447 -14.52 -24.25 -5.76
C ASP A 447 -13.57 -23.10 -6.16
N LYS A 448 -13.10 -22.29 -5.20
CA LYS A 448 -12.29 -21.08 -5.42
C LYS A 448 -10.89 -21.19 -4.76
N PRO A 449 -9.93 -21.95 -5.34
CA PRO A 449 -8.58 -22.10 -4.78
C PRO A 449 -7.88 -20.78 -4.44
N MET A 450 -8.13 -19.73 -5.22
CA MET A 450 -7.53 -18.40 -5.03
C MET A 450 -7.83 -17.81 -3.64
N LEU A 451 -8.95 -18.15 -3.01
CA LEU A 451 -9.29 -17.67 -1.66
C LEU A 451 -8.49 -18.35 -0.55
N PHE A 452 -8.05 -19.59 -0.79
CA PHE A 452 -7.36 -20.42 0.19
C PHE A 452 -5.84 -20.31 0.12
N GLN A 453 -5.29 -19.91 -1.03
CA GLN A 453 -3.85 -19.92 -1.25
C GLN A 453 -3.07 -19.13 -0.19
N TYR A 454 -1.93 -19.65 0.24
CA TYR A 454 -0.91 -18.85 0.92
C TYR A 454 0.21 -18.54 -0.06
N VAL A 455 0.63 -17.27 -0.13
CA VAL A 455 1.74 -16.84 -0.97
C VAL A 455 2.96 -16.60 -0.09
N LEU A 456 3.85 -17.59 -0.08
CA LEU A 456 5.10 -17.56 0.68
C LEU A 456 6.19 -16.86 -0.13
N GLN A 457 6.98 -16.02 0.52
CA GLN A 457 8.07 -15.28 -0.11
C GLN A 457 9.34 -15.29 0.75
N ALA A 458 10.42 -15.83 0.18
CA ALA A 458 11.78 -15.60 0.65
C ALA A 458 12.28 -14.24 0.13
N GLY A 459 12.55 -13.31 1.05
CA GLY A 459 13.11 -11.99 0.71
C GLY A 459 14.55 -12.10 0.20
N SER A 460 15.10 -10.99 -0.31
CA SER A 460 16.44 -10.94 -0.90
C SER A 460 17.59 -11.30 0.07
N THR A 461 17.36 -11.25 1.37
CA THR A 461 18.33 -11.63 2.42
C THR A 461 18.38 -13.14 2.69
N TYR A 462 17.61 -13.93 1.93
CA TYR A 462 17.56 -15.38 2.04
C TYR A 462 18.05 -16.01 0.73
N GLN A 463 18.72 -17.15 0.82
CA GLN A 463 19.19 -17.91 -0.35
C GLN A 463 18.03 -18.37 -1.23
N GLY A 464 16.88 -18.66 -0.60
CA GLY A 464 15.67 -19.12 -1.27
C GLY A 464 14.73 -19.81 -0.30
N THR A 465 13.78 -20.56 -0.88
CA THR A 465 12.88 -21.43 -0.14
C THR A 465 13.39 -22.86 -0.23
N PHE A 466 13.38 -23.59 0.88
CA PHE A 466 13.89 -24.97 0.96
C PHE A 466 12.93 -25.85 1.76
N ASP A 467 12.93 -27.16 1.50
CA ASP A 467 12.33 -28.14 2.41
C ASP A 467 13.32 -28.62 3.48
N ASP A 468 12.85 -29.51 4.37
CA ASP A 468 13.63 -30.16 5.42
C ASP A 468 14.71 -31.12 4.88
N LYS A 469 14.57 -31.57 3.63
CA LYS A 469 15.54 -32.42 2.91
C LYS A 469 16.61 -31.61 2.17
N GLY A 470 16.49 -30.28 2.18
CA GLY A 470 17.42 -29.37 1.52
C GLY A 470 17.15 -29.17 0.02
N ASN A 471 16.00 -29.62 -0.50
CA ASN A 471 15.58 -29.32 -1.86
C ASN A 471 15.23 -27.83 -1.97
N GLN A 472 15.72 -27.18 -3.02
CA GLN A 472 15.45 -25.77 -3.27
C GLN A 472 14.18 -25.60 -4.11
N TYR A 473 13.41 -24.56 -3.79
CA TYR A 473 12.21 -24.13 -4.49
C TYR A 473 12.33 -22.65 -4.87
N ASN A 474 11.32 -22.14 -5.59
CA ASN A 474 11.21 -20.73 -5.97
C ASN A 474 11.32 -19.80 -4.75
N LYS A 475 11.66 -18.54 -4.96
CA LYS A 475 11.61 -17.53 -3.88
C LYS A 475 10.17 -17.20 -3.51
N VAL A 476 9.26 -17.19 -4.49
CA VAL A 476 7.82 -17.07 -4.27
C VAL A 476 7.14 -18.40 -4.57
N ASN A 477 6.41 -18.92 -3.58
CA ASN A 477 5.65 -20.16 -3.72
C ASN A 477 4.21 -19.95 -3.31
N ARG A 478 3.31 -20.54 -4.08
CA ARG A 478 1.92 -20.72 -3.69
C ARG A 478 1.76 -22.08 -3.03
N VAL A 479 1.19 -22.09 -1.84
CA VAL A 479 0.95 -23.30 -1.06
C VAL A 479 -0.46 -23.37 -0.50
N PHE A 480 -0.87 -24.59 -0.18
CA PHE A 480 -2.14 -24.93 0.44
C PHE A 480 -1.89 -25.92 1.58
N PRO A 481 -2.29 -25.63 2.83
CA PRO A 481 -2.35 -26.61 3.89
C PRO A 481 -3.06 -27.88 3.44
N THR A 482 -2.42 -29.02 3.63
CA THR A 482 -2.91 -30.36 3.25
C THR A 482 -2.97 -31.27 4.47
N PHE A 483 -3.43 -32.50 4.26
CA PHE A 483 -3.53 -33.49 5.33
C PHE A 483 -2.14 -33.93 5.82
N PRO A 484 -2.00 -34.27 7.11
CA PRO A 484 -0.74 -34.73 7.69
C PRO A 484 -0.08 -35.86 6.88
N GLY A 485 1.22 -35.74 6.63
CA GLY A 485 2.03 -36.69 5.88
C GLY A 485 1.82 -36.65 4.35
N LYS A 486 1.01 -35.72 3.83
CA LYS A 486 0.78 -35.54 2.38
C LYS A 486 1.39 -34.26 1.81
N GLY A 487 2.10 -33.47 2.64
CA GLY A 487 2.69 -32.20 2.24
C GLY A 487 4.19 -32.13 2.44
N THR A 488 4.73 -30.94 2.16
CA THR A 488 6.10 -30.54 2.43
C THR A 488 6.08 -29.30 3.32
N THR A 489 6.99 -29.23 4.29
CA THR A 489 7.26 -27.99 5.02
C THR A 489 8.26 -27.15 4.25
N LEU A 490 7.98 -25.85 4.08
CA LEU A 490 8.89 -24.91 3.43
C LEU A 490 9.49 -23.94 4.45
N TYR A 491 10.76 -23.64 4.26
CA TYR A 491 11.58 -22.77 5.11
C TYR A 491 12.26 -21.71 4.26
N LYS A 492 12.52 -20.54 4.86
CA LYS A 492 13.45 -19.57 4.32
C LYS A 492 14.86 -19.93 4.80
N LYS A 493 15.79 -20.13 3.88
CA LYS A 493 17.19 -20.45 4.21
C LYS A 493 18.05 -19.19 4.29
N ARG A 494 18.65 -18.94 5.46
CA ARG A 494 19.57 -17.82 5.70
C ARG A 494 20.94 -18.10 5.05
N GLU A 495 21.75 -17.06 4.93
CA GLU A 495 23.12 -17.17 4.39
C GLU A 495 24.02 -18.12 5.20
N ASP A 496 23.83 -18.17 6.51
CA ASP A 496 24.53 -19.09 7.43
C ASP A 496 24.02 -20.54 7.36
N GLY A 497 23.07 -20.83 6.47
CA GLY A 497 22.42 -22.13 6.31
C GLY A 497 21.25 -22.39 7.26
N GLY A 498 20.96 -21.49 8.20
CA GLY A 498 19.85 -21.65 9.14
C GLY A 498 18.48 -21.59 8.46
N LEU A 499 17.55 -22.45 8.90
CA LEU A 499 16.18 -22.51 8.38
C LEU A 499 15.22 -21.71 9.27
N VAL A 500 14.36 -20.90 8.65
CA VAL A 500 13.33 -20.09 9.33
C VAL A 500 11.96 -20.44 8.78
N MET A 501 11.05 -20.87 9.64
CA MET A 501 9.67 -21.15 9.25
C MET A 501 8.91 -19.88 8.83
N PHE A 502 7.91 -20.07 7.97
CA PHE A 502 6.92 -19.04 7.70
C PHE A 502 5.92 -18.98 8.87
N PRO A 503 5.59 -17.78 9.40
CA PRO A 503 4.65 -17.64 10.52
C PRO A 503 3.27 -18.21 10.19
N ASP A 504 2.63 -18.84 11.19
CA ASP A 504 1.26 -19.38 11.14
C ASP A 504 1.01 -20.41 10.00
N MET A 505 2.07 -21.04 9.47
CA MET A 505 1.95 -22.05 8.42
C MET A 505 1.87 -23.47 8.96
N SER A 506 1.11 -24.32 8.25
CA SER A 506 1.08 -25.77 8.47
C SER A 506 2.44 -26.41 8.16
N ASN A 507 2.78 -27.48 8.88
CA ASN A 507 3.94 -28.33 8.52
C ASN A 507 3.67 -29.11 7.22
N ASP A 508 2.40 -29.43 6.95
CA ASP A 508 2.00 -30.13 5.74
C ASP A 508 1.37 -29.14 4.76
N MET A 509 2.13 -28.78 3.73
CA MET A 509 1.68 -27.90 2.66
C MET A 509 1.86 -28.55 1.28
N TYR A 510 0.83 -28.44 0.45
CA TYR A 510 0.89 -28.77 -0.96
C TYR A 510 1.33 -27.55 -1.77
N LEU A 511 2.45 -27.65 -2.46
CA LEU A 511 2.98 -26.59 -3.33
C LEU A 511 2.32 -26.67 -4.71
N PHE A 512 1.73 -25.56 -5.16
CA PHE A 512 1.12 -25.48 -6.50
C PHE A 512 1.36 -24.12 -7.14
N ASN A 513 2.40 -24.03 -7.95
CA ASN A 513 2.78 -22.81 -8.69
C ASN A 513 2.15 -22.74 -10.10
N GLY A 514 1.27 -23.67 -10.48
CA GLY A 514 0.56 -23.64 -11.77
C GLY A 514 -0.56 -22.59 -11.84
N GLU A 515 -1.27 -22.52 -12.97
CA GLU A 515 -2.45 -21.67 -13.10
C GLU A 515 -3.61 -22.24 -12.26
N LEU A 516 -4.25 -21.42 -11.42
CA LEU A 516 -5.29 -21.90 -10.50
C LEU A 516 -6.54 -22.39 -11.21
N THR A 517 -6.81 -21.94 -12.45
CA THR A 517 -7.93 -22.44 -13.26
C THR A 517 -7.73 -23.90 -13.67
N GLU A 518 -6.51 -24.42 -13.61
CA GLU A 518 -6.14 -25.79 -13.97
C GLU A 518 -5.96 -26.69 -12.72
N PHE A 519 -6.22 -26.16 -11.51
CA PHE A 519 -6.03 -26.91 -10.28
C PHE A 519 -7.23 -27.82 -9.93
N HIS A 520 -7.48 -28.83 -10.76
CA HIS A 520 -8.69 -29.66 -10.70
C HIS A 520 -8.82 -30.52 -9.43
N ASP A 521 -7.71 -30.95 -8.83
CA ASP A 521 -7.71 -31.80 -7.62
C ASP A 521 -7.70 -31.03 -6.29
N PHE A 522 -7.82 -29.69 -6.32
CA PHE A 522 -7.75 -28.82 -5.15
C PHE A 522 -8.59 -29.33 -3.96
N LYS A 523 -9.86 -29.69 -4.19
CA LYS A 523 -10.78 -30.16 -3.14
C LYS A 523 -10.33 -31.44 -2.43
N LYS A 524 -9.53 -32.28 -3.09
CA LYS A 524 -9.01 -33.53 -2.52
C LYS A 524 -7.74 -33.32 -1.69
N ILE A 525 -7.09 -32.17 -1.90
CA ILE A 525 -5.78 -31.84 -1.32
C ILE A 525 -5.94 -30.97 -0.08
N ILE A 526 -6.83 -29.98 -0.13
CA ILE A 526 -6.92 -28.97 0.91
C ILE A 526 -7.43 -29.54 2.25
N ASN A 527 -6.74 -29.18 3.32
CA ASN A 527 -7.20 -29.41 4.69
C ASN A 527 -7.90 -28.14 5.23
N ILE A 528 -9.23 -28.12 5.19
CA ILE A 528 -10.02 -26.98 5.66
C ILE A 528 -9.96 -26.78 7.18
N ASP A 529 -9.65 -27.82 7.97
CA ASP A 529 -9.54 -27.70 9.44
C ASP A 529 -8.46 -26.69 9.83
N HIS A 530 -7.34 -26.64 9.10
CA HIS A 530 -6.31 -25.61 9.32
C HIS A 530 -6.89 -24.18 9.29
N TYR A 531 -7.77 -23.90 8.33
CA TYR A 531 -8.39 -22.58 8.19
C TYR A 531 -9.42 -22.35 9.29
N TYR A 532 -10.24 -23.36 9.60
CA TYR A 532 -11.21 -23.33 10.68
C TYR A 532 -10.55 -22.96 12.02
N GLN A 533 -9.46 -23.64 12.40
CA GLN A 533 -8.73 -23.35 13.64
C GLN A 533 -8.17 -21.92 13.67
N ILE A 534 -7.71 -21.39 12.53
CA ILE A 534 -7.24 -19.99 12.46
C ILE A 534 -8.41 -19.02 12.63
N VAL A 535 -9.58 -19.31 12.05
CA VAL A 535 -10.77 -18.46 12.24
C VAL A 535 -11.20 -18.48 13.70
N LEU A 536 -11.22 -19.64 14.38
CA LEU A 536 -11.51 -19.70 15.82
C LEU A 536 -10.55 -18.86 16.65
N LYS A 537 -9.24 -18.99 16.42
CA LYS A 537 -8.21 -18.16 17.08
C LYS A 537 -8.40 -16.67 16.79
N ARG A 538 -8.91 -16.30 15.60
CA ARG A 538 -9.26 -14.91 15.30
C ARG A 538 -10.47 -14.48 16.13
N LEU A 539 -11.54 -15.27 16.14
CA LEU A 539 -12.78 -14.98 16.88
C LEU A 539 -12.52 -14.77 18.37
N GLU A 540 -11.71 -15.61 19.01
CA GLU A 540 -11.31 -15.44 20.44
C GLU A 540 -10.75 -14.05 20.75
N ARG A 541 -10.08 -13.40 19.78
CA ARG A 541 -9.54 -12.05 19.97
C ARG A 541 -10.59 -10.97 19.77
N TRP A 542 -11.61 -11.24 18.95
CA TRP A 542 -12.70 -10.30 18.68
C TRP A 542 -13.73 -10.25 19.81
N GLY A 543 -13.76 -11.27 20.68
CA GLY A 543 -14.65 -11.35 21.83
C GLY A 543 -15.71 -12.39 21.59
#